data_AF-A0A2J7TC86-F1
#
_entry.id   AF-A0A2J7TC86-F1
#
_cell.length_a   1.000
_cell.length_b   1.000
_cell.length_c   1.000
_cell.angle_alpha   90.00
_cell.angle_beta   90.00
_cell.angle_gamma   90.00
#
_symmetry.space_group_name_H-M   'P 1'
#
loop_
_entity.id
_entity.type
_entity.pdbx_description
1 polymer ?
#
loop_
_entity_poly.entity_id
_entity_poly.type
_entity_poly.pdbx_seq_one_letter_code
_entity_poly.pdbx_strand_id
1 'polypeptide(L)'
;MKIVSFGAFVGLGALTLAVLSGHAADSPLTLNDAMKDVVAPQTQIVWDVGNKAMDDKGEADASKLTDDDWKKIIDAGDAVSRRLKALAGADHLKAAQSGVKIQSEGNPGAWGAADVQKAIDADPKEFKVQAMKLAAALDATVTAAKARNAQSLQDNANQIDSICEDCHKQYWYPNLK
;
A
#
# COMPACT_ATOMS: atom_id res chain seq x y z
N MET A 1 37.57 29.09 -69.96
CA MET A 1 38.72 28.18 -69.83
C MET A 1 39.38 28.42 -68.48
N LYS A 2 39.35 27.42 -67.58
CA LYS A 2 40.26 27.16 -66.42
C LYS A 2 40.44 28.30 -65.38
N ILE A 3 40.53 28.12 -64.05
CA ILE A 3 40.65 27.01 -63.09
C ILE A 3 40.35 27.63 -61.70
N VAL A 4 39.54 26.92 -60.92
CA VAL A 4 39.64 26.57 -59.48
C VAL A 4 40.34 27.54 -58.50
N SER A 5 39.65 27.90 -57.41
CA SER A 5 40.17 27.59 -56.06
C SER A 5 39.07 27.53 -55.00
N PHE A 6 39.12 26.42 -54.26
CA PHE A 6 38.26 25.99 -53.17
C PHE A 6 38.53 26.81 -51.90
N GLY A 7 37.47 27.26 -51.22
CA GLY A 7 37.52 27.74 -49.84
C GLY A 7 36.47 27.02 -49.02
N ALA A 8 36.91 26.01 -48.27
CA ALA A 8 36.09 25.23 -47.36
C ALA A 8 35.72 26.08 -46.13
N PHE A 9 34.42 26.23 -45.85
CA PHE A 9 33.94 26.56 -44.51
C PHE A 9 33.10 25.38 -44.00
N VAL A 10 33.72 24.62 -43.10
CA VAL A 10 33.09 23.62 -42.26
C VAL A 10 32.23 24.37 -41.23
N GLY A 11 30.94 24.51 -41.51
CA GLY A 11 29.94 24.91 -40.54
C GLY A 11 29.50 23.70 -39.74
N LEU A 12 30.13 23.47 -38.59
CA LEU A 12 29.78 22.45 -37.62
C LEU A 12 28.43 22.84 -36.97
N GLY A 13 27.32 22.42 -37.57
CA GLY A 13 26.00 22.54 -36.97
C GLY A 13 25.87 21.57 -35.79
N ALA A 14 26.00 22.09 -34.58
CA ALA A 14 25.79 21.34 -33.35
C ALA A 14 24.33 20.87 -33.28
N LEU A 15 24.12 19.58 -33.50
CA LEU A 15 22.84 18.90 -33.24
C LEU A 15 22.72 18.75 -31.72
N THR A 16 22.01 19.67 -31.06
CA THR A 16 21.64 19.49 -29.66
C THR A 16 20.55 18.42 -29.58
N LEU A 17 20.94 17.17 -29.29
CA LEU A 17 20.00 16.17 -28.79
C LEU A 17 19.53 16.64 -27.41
N ALA A 18 18.33 17.22 -27.36
CA ALA A 18 17.59 17.36 -26.12
C ALA A 18 17.22 15.94 -25.65
N VAL A 19 18.00 15.40 -24.71
CA VAL A 19 17.62 14.22 -23.94
C VAL A 19 16.45 14.66 -23.09
N LEU A 20 15.22 14.38 -23.57
CA LEU A 20 14.03 14.36 -22.72
C LEU A 20 14.24 13.22 -21.73
N SER A 21 14.87 13.52 -20.59
CA SER A 21 14.74 12.72 -19.39
C SER A 21 13.26 12.80 -19.00
N GLY A 22 12.47 11.88 -19.54
CA GLY A 22 11.15 11.58 -19.03
C GLY A 22 11.34 11.20 -17.57
N HIS A 23 11.09 12.16 -16.68
CA HIS A 23 10.71 11.80 -15.33
C HIS A 23 9.47 10.94 -15.52
N ALA A 24 9.57 9.64 -15.23
CA ALA A 24 8.38 8.84 -15.01
C ALA A 24 7.57 9.65 -14.00
N ALA A 25 6.45 10.22 -14.44
CA ALA A 25 5.55 10.92 -13.55
C ALA A 25 5.24 9.92 -12.44
N ASP A 26 5.53 10.26 -11.19
CA ASP A 26 5.14 9.45 -10.05
C ASP A 26 3.66 9.15 -10.24
N SER A 27 3.35 7.88 -10.54
CA SER A 27 1.98 7.51 -10.85
C SER A 27 1.16 7.76 -9.59
N PRO A 28 -0.04 8.36 -9.69
CA PRO A 28 -0.85 8.66 -8.53
C PRO A 28 -1.05 7.39 -7.71
N LEU A 29 -0.96 7.50 -6.38
CA LEU A 29 -1.17 6.36 -5.48
C LEU A 29 -2.52 5.69 -5.76
N THR A 30 -2.51 4.40 -6.07
CA THR A 30 -3.72 3.60 -6.18
C THR A 30 -3.92 2.71 -4.96
N LEU A 31 -5.15 2.26 -4.74
CA LEU A 31 -5.47 1.24 -3.75
C LEU A 31 -4.66 -0.03 -3.99
N ASN A 32 -4.59 -0.50 -5.23
CA ASN A 32 -3.82 -1.69 -5.58
C ASN A 32 -2.34 -1.57 -5.18
N ASP A 33 -1.71 -0.44 -5.52
CA ASP A 33 -0.29 -0.22 -5.20
C ASP A 33 -0.11 -0.12 -3.67
N ALA A 34 -1.02 0.57 -2.98
CA ALA A 34 -1.01 0.61 -1.52
C ALA A 34 -1.14 -0.77 -0.89
N MET A 35 -2.06 -1.60 -1.37
CA MET A 35 -2.28 -2.95 -0.84
C MET A 35 -1.09 -3.86 -1.11
N LYS A 36 -0.65 -3.92 -2.36
CA LYS A 36 0.41 -4.82 -2.82
C LYS A 36 1.77 -4.46 -2.21
N ASP A 37 2.11 -3.17 -2.17
CA ASP A 37 3.48 -2.76 -1.87
C ASP A 37 3.68 -2.38 -0.40
N VAL A 38 2.60 -2.09 0.34
CA VAL A 38 2.70 -1.69 1.75
C VAL A 38 1.75 -2.46 2.65
N VAL A 39 0.43 -2.38 2.45
CA VAL A 39 -0.54 -2.88 3.45
C VAL A 39 -0.38 -4.38 3.65
N ALA A 40 -0.44 -5.19 2.60
CA ALA A 40 -0.32 -6.64 2.71
C ALA A 40 1.06 -7.08 3.28
N PRO A 41 2.21 -6.67 2.72
CA PRO A 41 3.50 -7.15 3.21
C PRO A 41 3.83 -6.65 4.63
N GLN A 42 3.44 -5.42 4.99
CA GLN A 42 3.74 -4.89 6.34
C GLN A 42 2.77 -5.43 7.40
N THR A 43 1.49 -5.64 7.06
CA THR A 43 0.56 -6.28 8.00
C THR A 43 0.94 -7.75 8.24
N GLN A 44 1.54 -8.42 7.25
CA GLN A 44 2.14 -9.75 7.46
C GLN A 44 3.20 -9.74 8.57
N ILE A 45 4.06 -8.71 8.62
CA ILE A 45 5.04 -8.57 9.70
C ILE A 45 4.34 -8.41 11.06
N VAL A 46 3.26 -7.63 11.11
CA VAL A 46 2.46 -7.47 12.35
C VAL A 46 1.88 -8.81 12.79
N TRP A 47 1.33 -9.61 11.87
CA TRP A 47 0.81 -10.94 12.18
C TRP A 47 1.90 -11.92 12.60
N ASP A 48 3.02 -11.98 11.89
CA ASP A 48 4.12 -12.90 12.20
C ASP A 48 4.68 -12.66 13.60
N VAL A 49 4.90 -11.39 13.96
CA VAL A 49 5.37 -11.02 15.29
C VAL A 49 4.27 -11.18 16.34
N GLY A 50 3.02 -10.83 16.03
CA GLY A 50 1.89 -11.07 16.91
C GLY A 50 1.71 -12.55 17.27
N ASN A 51 1.87 -13.44 16.29
CA ASN A 51 1.87 -14.89 16.49
C ASN A 51 3.02 -15.36 17.36
N LYS A 52 4.21 -14.80 17.18
CA LYS A 52 5.36 -15.07 18.04
C LYS A 52 5.11 -14.66 19.50
N ALA A 53 4.26 -13.66 19.73
CA ALA A 53 3.90 -13.18 21.05
C ALA A 53 2.88 -14.07 21.78
N MET A 54 2.48 -15.22 21.22
CA MET A 54 1.57 -16.16 21.90
C MET A 54 2.33 -17.32 22.55
N ASP A 55 1.84 -17.76 23.70
CA ASP A 55 2.29 -18.99 24.36
C ASP A 55 1.62 -20.25 23.84
N ASP A 56 2.00 -21.39 24.41
CA ASP A 56 1.51 -22.71 23.96
C ASP A 56 0.01 -22.91 24.24
N LYS A 57 -0.63 -21.99 24.97
CA LYS A 57 -2.07 -21.94 25.23
C LYS A 57 -2.78 -20.90 24.36
N GLY A 58 -2.05 -20.13 23.56
CA GLY A 58 -2.58 -19.02 22.77
C GLY A 58 -2.77 -17.73 23.58
N GLU A 59 -2.20 -17.64 24.77
CA GLU A 59 -2.23 -16.45 25.62
C GLU A 59 -1.06 -15.51 25.24
N ALA A 60 -1.28 -14.20 25.33
CA ALA A 60 -0.23 -13.23 25.04
C ALA A 60 0.93 -13.30 26.06
N ASP A 61 2.15 -13.40 25.55
CA ASP A 61 3.39 -13.49 26.30
C ASP A 61 4.46 -12.55 25.70
N ALA A 62 4.64 -11.40 26.35
CA ALA A 62 5.63 -10.40 25.96
C ALA A 62 7.08 -10.90 26.08
N SER A 63 7.35 -11.93 26.90
CA SER A 63 8.70 -12.45 27.11
C SER A 63 9.26 -13.20 25.89
N LYS A 64 8.39 -13.56 24.92
CA LYS A 64 8.78 -14.17 23.65
C LYS A 64 9.29 -13.18 22.62
N LEU A 65 9.02 -11.88 22.80
CA LEU A 65 9.39 -10.86 21.84
C LEU A 65 10.71 -10.19 22.21
N THR A 66 11.63 -10.15 21.25
CA THR A 66 12.89 -9.41 21.38
C THR A 66 12.67 -7.93 21.09
N ASP A 67 13.67 -7.09 21.41
CA ASP A 67 13.65 -5.68 21.05
C ASP A 67 13.48 -5.44 19.54
N ASP A 68 14.08 -6.29 18.71
CA ASP A 68 13.93 -6.24 17.26
C ASP A 68 12.51 -6.57 16.80
N ASP A 69 11.82 -7.48 17.50
CA ASP A 69 10.44 -7.82 17.19
C ASP A 69 9.51 -6.64 17.48
N TRP A 70 9.68 -6.00 18.64
CA TRP A 70 8.92 -4.79 18.97
C TRP A 70 9.17 -3.67 17.96
N LYS A 71 10.43 -3.48 17.56
CA LYS A 71 10.79 -2.51 16.52
C LYS A 71 10.13 -2.83 15.17
N LYS A 72 10.09 -4.10 14.75
CA LYS A 72 9.44 -4.52 13.50
C LYS A 72 7.95 -4.19 13.50
N ILE A 73 7.22 -4.46 14.59
CA ILE A 73 5.79 -4.10 14.69
C ILE A 73 5.62 -2.58 14.60
N ILE A 74 6.45 -1.81 15.31
CA ILE A 74 6.37 -0.34 15.28
C ILE A 74 6.56 0.18 13.86
N ASP A 75 7.65 -0.22 13.20
CA ASP A 75 7.98 0.25 11.87
C ASP A 75 6.91 -0.16 10.83
N ALA A 76 6.45 -1.41 10.89
CA ALA A 76 5.44 -1.94 9.98
C ALA A 76 4.07 -1.29 10.19
N GLY A 77 3.61 -1.20 11.44
CA GLY A 77 2.33 -0.56 11.76
C GLY A 77 2.29 0.92 11.37
N ASP A 78 3.37 1.64 11.63
CA ASP A 78 3.54 3.03 11.20
C ASP A 78 3.52 3.17 9.67
N ALA A 79 4.15 2.25 8.93
CA ALA A 79 4.16 2.25 7.47
C ALA A 79 2.75 2.06 6.89
N VAL A 80 2.00 1.08 7.42
CA VAL A 80 0.61 0.82 7.01
C VAL A 80 -0.29 1.99 7.34
N SER A 81 -0.24 2.48 8.59
CA SER A 81 -1.05 3.61 9.06
C SER A 81 -0.84 4.86 8.18
N ARG A 82 0.42 5.23 7.89
CA ARG A 82 0.72 6.35 6.99
C ARG A 82 0.17 6.14 5.59
N ARG A 83 0.31 4.94 5.02
CA ARG A 83 -0.20 4.65 3.68
C ARG A 83 -1.72 4.76 3.59
N LEU A 84 -2.43 4.26 4.60
CA LEU A 84 -3.88 4.34 4.68
C LEU A 84 -4.38 5.77 4.87
N LYS A 85 -3.70 6.57 5.71
CA LYS A 85 -3.98 8.01 5.86
C LYS A 85 -3.75 8.76 4.53
N ALA A 86 -2.71 8.40 3.77
CA ALA A 86 -2.47 8.99 2.46
C ALA A 86 -3.57 8.63 1.45
N LEU A 87 -4.04 7.37 1.43
CA LEU A 87 -5.21 6.99 0.63
C LEU A 87 -6.46 7.77 1.04
N ALA A 88 -6.75 7.83 2.34
CA ALA A 88 -7.93 8.52 2.85
C ALA A 88 -7.90 10.04 2.53
N GLY A 89 -6.71 10.63 2.51
CA GLY A 89 -6.48 12.04 2.17
C GLY A 89 -6.47 12.35 0.67
N ALA A 90 -6.49 11.36 -0.22
CA ALA A 90 -6.42 11.61 -1.65
C ALA A 90 -7.68 12.32 -2.19
N ASP A 91 -7.51 13.33 -3.04
CA ASP A 91 -8.61 14.03 -3.70
C ASP A 91 -9.38 13.11 -4.66
N HIS A 92 -8.64 12.26 -5.38
CA HIS A 92 -9.18 11.29 -6.33
C HIS A 92 -8.64 9.91 -6.03
N LEU A 93 -9.51 9.01 -5.56
CA LEU A 93 -9.18 7.62 -5.31
C LEU A 93 -9.17 6.84 -6.62
N LYS A 94 -8.14 6.03 -6.81
CA LYS A 94 -8.03 5.08 -7.92
C LYS A 94 -7.84 3.67 -7.40
N ALA A 95 -8.65 2.73 -7.89
CA ALA A 95 -8.54 1.32 -7.53
C ALA A 95 -7.20 0.73 -8.02
N ALA A 96 -6.83 1.00 -9.28
CA ALA A 96 -5.57 0.57 -9.87
C ALA A 96 -5.13 1.55 -10.99
N GLN A 97 -3.89 1.40 -11.44
CA GLN A 97 -3.42 2.10 -12.64
C GLN A 97 -4.18 1.60 -13.88
N SER A 98 -4.25 2.43 -14.92
CA SER A 98 -4.93 2.05 -16.17
C SER A 98 -4.31 0.79 -16.78
N GLY A 99 -5.15 -0.22 -17.04
CA GLY A 99 -4.72 -1.50 -17.61
C GLY A 99 -4.04 -2.46 -16.62
N VAL A 100 -3.89 -2.08 -15.35
CA VAL A 100 -3.37 -2.97 -14.30
C VAL A 100 -4.51 -3.76 -13.67
N LYS A 101 -4.37 -5.08 -13.64
CA LYS A 101 -5.27 -5.98 -12.92
C LYS A 101 -4.96 -5.97 -11.43
N ILE A 102 -6.00 -6.05 -10.62
CA ILE A 102 -5.87 -6.23 -9.17
C ILE A 102 -5.74 -7.72 -8.81
N GLN A 103 -5.31 -7.99 -7.58
CA GLN A 103 -5.21 -9.36 -7.06
C GLN A 103 -6.56 -10.09 -7.18
N SER A 104 -6.51 -11.33 -7.68
CA SER A 104 -7.66 -12.23 -7.88
C SER A 104 -8.63 -11.82 -9.00
N GLU A 105 -8.36 -10.75 -9.75
CA GLU A 105 -9.19 -10.36 -10.90
C GLU A 105 -9.26 -11.49 -11.94
N GLY A 106 -10.50 -11.90 -12.26
CA GLY A 106 -10.79 -13.00 -13.19
C GLY A 106 -11.07 -14.34 -12.51
N ASN A 107 -10.88 -14.45 -11.19
CA ASN A 107 -11.30 -15.61 -10.43
C ASN A 107 -12.81 -15.53 -10.08
N PRO A 108 -13.53 -16.66 -10.00
CA PRO A 108 -14.94 -16.66 -9.59
C PRO A 108 -15.17 -15.95 -8.25
N GLY A 109 -16.11 -15.00 -8.22
CA GLY A 109 -16.50 -14.25 -7.02
C GLY A 109 -15.64 -13.02 -6.68
N ALA A 110 -14.44 -12.90 -7.25
CA ALA A 110 -13.57 -11.74 -7.06
C ALA A 110 -13.95 -10.59 -8.01
N TRP A 111 -13.88 -9.36 -7.51
CA TRP A 111 -14.03 -8.17 -8.33
C TRP A 111 -12.75 -7.82 -9.08
N GLY A 112 -12.91 -7.17 -10.24
CA GLY A 112 -11.80 -6.57 -10.97
C GLY A 112 -11.62 -5.09 -10.67
N ALA A 113 -10.53 -4.50 -11.15
CA ALA A 113 -10.19 -3.10 -10.89
C ALA A 113 -11.34 -2.12 -11.20
N ALA A 114 -12.09 -2.38 -12.28
CA ALA A 114 -13.23 -1.55 -12.70
C ALA A 114 -14.42 -1.62 -11.73
N ASP A 115 -14.72 -2.80 -11.18
CA ASP A 115 -15.80 -2.98 -10.21
C ASP A 115 -15.46 -2.32 -8.88
N VAL A 116 -14.21 -2.48 -8.42
CA VAL A 116 -13.70 -1.80 -7.21
C VAL A 116 -13.75 -0.29 -7.39
N GLN A 117 -13.32 0.23 -8.55
CA GLN A 117 -13.39 1.67 -8.84
C GLN A 117 -14.85 2.16 -8.78
N LYS A 118 -15.78 1.42 -9.38
CA LYS A 118 -17.20 1.78 -9.35
C LYS A 118 -17.77 1.84 -7.92
N ALA A 119 -17.37 0.92 -7.05
CA ALA A 119 -17.79 0.92 -5.65
C ALA A 119 -17.18 2.09 -4.86
N ILE A 120 -15.91 2.40 -5.10
CA ILE A 120 -15.26 3.59 -4.52
C ILE A 120 -15.95 4.87 -5.00
N ASP A 121 -16.27 4.98 -6.29
CA ASP A 121 -16.91 6.16 -6.87
C ASP A 121 -18.35 6.35 -6.37
N ALA A 122 -19.03 5.25 -5.98
CA ALA A 122 -20.38 5.29 -5.44
C ALA A 122 -20.44 5.89 -4.02
N ASP A 123 -19.45 5.59 -3.17
CA ASP A 123 -19.31 6.20 -1.84
C ASP A 123 -17.83 6.38 -1.44
N PRO A 124 -17.16 7.42 -1.97
CA PRO A 124 -15.75 7.66 -1.66
C PRO A 124 -15.55 8.05 -0.19
N LYS A 125 -16.59 8.57 0.47
CA LYS A 125 -16.52 8.94 1.89
C LYS A 125 -16.44 7.68 2.75
N GLU A 126 -17.31 6.70 2.50
CA GLU A 126 -17.28 5.44 3.23
C GLU A 126 -15.96 4.69 3.03
N PHE A 127 -15.43 4.66 1.80
CA PHE A 127 -14.10 4.09 1.56
C PHE A 127 -13.01 4.74 2.42
N LYS A 128 -12.98 6.08 2.47
CA LYS A 128 -12.02 6.82 3.30
C LYS A 128 -12.19 6.53 4.79
N VAL A 129 -13.44 6.38 5.25
CA VAL A 129 -13.73 5.98 6.64
C VAL A 129 -13.16 4.60 6.94
N GLN A 130 -13.34 3.61 6.06
CA GLN A 130 -12.79 2.27 6.23
C GLN A 130 -11.25 2.28 6.28
N ALA A 131 -10.60 3.01 5.37
CA ALA A 131 -9.15 3.18 5.40
C ALA A 131 -8.65 3.81 6.72
N MET A 132 -9.36 4.82 7.24
CA MET A 132 -9.02 5.47 8.50
C MET A 132 -9.28 4.58 9.73
N LYS A 133 -10.30 3.71 9.72
CA LYS A 133 -10.53 2.73 10.78
C LYS A 133 -9.32 1.79 10.91
N LEU A 134 -8.84 1.26 9.78
CA LEU A 134 -7.66 0.40 9.78
C LEU A 134 -6.42 1.18 10.24
N ALA A 135 -6.22 2.42 9.74
CA ALA A 135 -5.09 3.25 10.18
C ALA A 135 -5.09 3.48 11.70
N ALA A 136 -6.25 3.73 12.30
CA ALA A 136 -6.39 3.92 13.74
C ALA A 136 -6.09 2.64 14.53
N ALA A 137 -6.52 1.47 14.03
CA ALA A 137 -6.17 0.18 14.65
C ALA A 137 -4.64 -0.06 14.59
N LEU A 138 -3.97 0.29 13.49
CA LEU A 138 -2.52 0.19 13.40
C LEU A 138 -1.80 1.18 14.32
N ASP A 139 -2.30 2.40 14.49
CA ASP A 139 -1.76 3.35 15.48
C ASP A 139 -1.88 2.80 16.92
N ALA A 140 -2.99 2.11 17.23
CA ALA A 140 -3.19 1.44 18.51
C ALA A 140 -2.20 0.27 18.69
N THR A 141 -1.97 -0.52 17.65
CA THR A 141 -0.94 -1.58 17.62
C THR A 141 0.47 -1.01 17.87
N VAL A 142 0.83 0.09 17.21
CA VAL A 142 2.11 0.77 17.43
C VAL A 142 2.22 1.27 18.88
N THR A 143 1.13 1.78 19.44
CA THR A 143 1.10 2.24 20.85
C THR A 143 1.30 1.07 21.81
N ALA A 144 0.61 -0.05 21.59
CA ALA A 144 0.78 -1.28 22.37
C ALA A 144 2.22 -1.82 22.26
N ALA A 145 2.82 -1.79 21.06
CA ALA A 145 4.20 -2.22 20.83
C ALA A 145 5.21 -1.35 21.57
N LYS A 146 5.05 -0.02 21.55
CA LYS A 146 5.89 0.93 22.32
C LYS A 146 5.78 0.69 23.82
N ALA A 147 4.61 0.28 24.31
CA ALA A 147 4.38 -0.09 25.70
C ALA A 147 4.77 -1.55 26.03
N ARG A 148 5.21 -2.33 25.04
CA ARG A 148 5.50 -3.78 25.14
C ARG A 148 4.34 -4.59 25.72
N ASN A 149 3.11 -4.20 25.38
CA ASN A 149 1.90 -4.84 25.87
C ASN A 149 1.43 -5.92 24.87
N ALA A 150 1.84 -7.17 25.10
CA ALA A 150 1.48 -8.29 24.23
C ALA A 150 -0.03 -8.57 24.20
N GLN A 151 -0.75 -8.39 25.32
CA GLN A 151 -2.21 -8.58 25.35
C GLN A 151 -2.90 -7.58 24.41
N SER A 152 -2.54 -6.30 24.50
CA SER A 152 -3.09 -5.30 23.59
C SER A 152 -2.68 -5.51 22.14
N LEU A 153 -1.51 -6.10 21.86
CA LEU A 153 -1.18 -6.52 20.49
C LEU A 153 -2.15 -7.59 19.98
N GLN A 154 -2.44 -8.61 20.79
CA GLN A 154 -3.36 -9.68 20.42
C GLN A 154 -4.79 -9.14 20.19
N ASP A 155 -5.27 -8.29 21.10
CA ASP A 155 -6.59 -7.67 20.97
C ASP A 155 -6.69 -6.82 19.68
N ASN A 156 -5.66 -6.02 19.39
CA ASN A 156 -5.62 -5.20 18.19
C ASN A 156 -5.47 -6.03 16.90
N ALA A 157 -4.77 -7.17 16.94
CA ALA A 157 -4.65 -8.07 15.79
C ALA A 157 -6.02 -8.62 15.37
N ASN A 158 -6.83 -9.07 16.34
CA ASN A 158 -8.21 -9.52 16.08
C ASN A 158 -9.07 -8.40 15.48
N GLN A 159 -8.90 -7.16 15.97
CA GLN A 159 -9.60 -6.00 15.42
C GLN A 159 -9.17 -5.70 13.98
N ILE A 160 -7.86 -5.77 13.69
CA ILE A 160 -7.32 -5.59 12.34
C ILE A 160 -7.92 -6.63 11.39
N ASP A 161 -7.98 -7.90 11.78
CA ASP A 161 -8.55 -8.98 10.97
C ASP A 161 -10.02 -8.71 10.62
N SER A 162 -10.81 -8.28 11.60
CA SER A 162 -12.21 -7.90 11.37
C SER A 162 -12.34 -6.73 10.39
N ILE A 163 -11.50 -5.70 10.52
CA ILE A 163 -11.54 -4.52 9.63
C ILE A 163 -11.09 -4.88 8.21
N CYS A 164 -10.06 -5.73 8.08
CA CYS A 164 -9.61 -6.24 6.80
C CYS A 164 -10.74 -6.99 6.09
N GLU A 165 -11.42 -7.88 6.81
CA GLU A 165 -12.52 -8.67 6.27
C GLU A 165 -13.73 -7.81 5.88
N ASP A 166 -14.11 -6.85 6.72
CA ASP A 166 -15.22 -5.93 6.44
C ASP A 166 -14.96 -5.12 5.16
N CYS A 167 -13.74 -4.60 5.00
CA CYS A 167 -13.35 -3.83 3.82
C CYS A 167 -13.33 -4.73 2.57
N HIS A 168 -12.72 -5.92 2.65
CA HIS A 168 -12.63 -6.80 1.50
C HIS A 168 -13.97 -7.39 1.07
N LYS A 169 -14.86 -7.69 2.01
CA LYS A 169 -16.26 -8.05 1.70
C LYS A 169 -17.04 -6.92 1.05
N GLN A 170 -16.64 -5.67 1.19
CA GLN A 170 -17.31 -4.56 0.51
C GLN A 170 -16.69 -4.24 -0.85
N TYR A 171 -15.36 -4.30 -0.95
CA TYR A 171 -14.62 -3.74 -2.10
C TYR A 171 -13.82 -4.76 -2.90
N TRP A 172 -13.67 -6.02 -2.49
CA TRP A 172 -12.82 -7.01 -3.18
C TRP A 172 -13.56 -8.28 -3.58
N TYR A 173 -14.36 -8.84 -2.67
CA TYR A 173 -15.11 -10.08 -2.90
C TYR A 173 -16.53 -10.08 -2.29
N PRO A 174 -17.37 -9.06 -2.55
CA PRO A 174 -18.70 -8.95 -1.96
C PRO A 174 -19.67 -10.09 -2.29
N ASN A 175 -19.32 -10.91 -3.28
CA ASN A 175 -20.13 -12.04 -3.71
C ASN A 175 -19.58 -13.39 -3.27
N LEU A 176 -18.42 -13.43 -2.58
CA LEU A 176 -17.97 -14.63 -1.89
C LEU A 176 -18.73 -14.75 -0.57
N LYS A 177 -19.48 -15.85 -0.44
CA LYS A 177 -20.16 -16.27 0.78
C LYS A 177 -19.39 -17.40 1.44
#